data_AF-A0A3P3QQZ8-F1
#
_entry.id   AF-A0A3P3QQZ8-F1
#
_cell.length_a   1.000
_cell.length_b   1.000
_cell.length_c   1.000
_cell.angle_alpha   90.00
_cell.angle_beta   90.00
_cell.angle_gamma   90.00
#
_symmetry.space_group_name_H-M   'P 1'
#
loop_
_entity.id
_entity.type
_entity.pdbx_description
1 polymer ?
#
loop_
_entity_poly.entity_id
_entity_poly.type
_entity_poly.pdbx_seq_one_letter_code
_entity_poly.pdbx_strand_id
1 'polypeptide(L)'
;MNWKDIASTVGGIAGAVAPLLTGPVGLAVSIGSQIAGALGTENTPEAVAAALKNDPNAALKLQEWAHEEREQIRNNHVQLQEIELDREKALLFDRQHSRVQHKDHWMPAVLTLALLAMLFVQMMMLFFLPIPADNRDLIVYLLGNYLPFVAAAVYYWVSSTKDAKDREKLLSGTGQQQGQQPWK
;
A
#
# COMPACT_ATOMS: atom_id res chain seq x y z
N MET A 1 10.18 -17.47 41.28
CA MET A 1 10.66 -16.36 40.40
C MET A 1 9.62 -16.17 39.32
N ASN A 2 9.34 -14.95 38.83
CA ASN A 2 8.35 -14.79 37.76
C ASN A 2 9.00 -14.88 36.37
N TRP A 3 8.27 -15.40 35.37
CA TRP A 3 8.74 -15.50 33.98
C TRP A 3 9.30 -14.20 33.41
N LYS A 4 8.78 -13.06 33.89
CA LYS A 4 9.25 -11.72 33.51
C LYS A 4 10.71 -11.47 33.92
N ASP A 5 11.12 -11.95 35.09
CA ASP A 5 12.48 -11.75 35.61
C ASP A 5 13.48 -12.62 34.86
N ILE A 6 13.05 -13.83 34.48
CA ILE A 6 13.81 -14.76 33.64
C ILE A 6 13.96 -14.18 32.24
N ALA A 7 12.90 -13.66 31.63
CA ALA A 7 12.94 -13.02 30.32
C ALA A 7 13.88 -11.80 30.29
N SER A 8 13.93 -11.00 31.35
CA SER A 8 14.88 -9.89 31.49
C SER A 8 16.33 -10.38 31.55
N THR A 9 16.59 -11.42 32.34
CA THR A 9 17.93 -12.02 32.49
C THR A 9 18.40 -12.66 31.18
N VAL A 10 17.52 -13.40 30.51
CA VAL A 10 17.76 -13.99 29.19
C VAL A 10 17.92 -12.90 28.13
N GLY A 11 17.18 -11.80 28.22
CA GLY A 11 17.33 -10.67 27.30
C GLY A 11 18.72 -10.01 27.36
N GLY A 12 19.34 -9.99 28.54
CA GLY A 12 20.73 -9.56 28.72
C GLY A 12 21.77 -10.51 28.10
N ILE A 13 21.47 -11.81 28.01
CA ILE A 13 22.38 -12.85 27.50
C ILE A 13 22.19 -13.09 25.99
N ALA A 14 20.94 -13.21 25.54
CA ALA A 14 20.55 -13.50 24.17
C ALA A 14 20.49 -12.26 23.25
N GLY A 15 20.47 -11.05 23.83
CA GLY A 15 20.51 -9.79 23.09
C GLY A 15 19.31 -9.59 22.15
N ALA A 16 19.54 -9.47 20.84
CA ALA A 16 18.53 -9.10 19.84
C ALA A 16 17.39 -10.12 19.62
N VAL A 17 17.41 -11.28 20.26
CA VAL A 17 16.25 -12.20 20.31
C VAL A 17 15.26 -11.77 21.40
N ALA A 18 15.72 -11.01 22.39
CA ALA A 18 14.92 -10.53 23.52
C ALA A 18 13.60 -9.85 23.13
N PRO A 19 13.53 -8.97 22.10
CA PRO A 19 12.27 -8.32 21.73
C PRO A 19 11.18 -9.30 21.23
N LEU A 20 11.58 -10.40 20.57
CA LEU A 20 10.66 -11.50 20.22
C LEU A 20 10.27 -12.32 21.47
N LEU A 21 11.19 -12.42 22.43
CA LEU A 21 11.01 -13.12 23.71
C LEU A 21 10.32 -12.27 24.79
N THR A 22 9.89 -11.05 24.49
CA THR A 22 9.13 -10.18 25.39
C THR A 22 7.78 -9.78 24.81
N GLY A 23 7.28 -10.55 23.83
CA GLY A 23 5.97 -10.36 23.20
C GLY A 23 4.79 -10.35 24.20
N PRO A 24 3.58 -10.00 23.74
CA PRO A 24 2.41 -9.84 24.60
C PRO A 24 2.21 -11.03 25.54
N VAL A 25 1.78 -10.74 26.78
CA VAL A 25 1.84 -11.57 27.99
C VAL A 25 1.41 -13.04 27.82
N GLY A 26 0.55 -13.36 26.85
CA GLY A 26 0.16 -14.73 26.51
C GLY A 26 1.27 -15.60 25.89
N LEU A 27 2.33 -15.00 25.35
CA LEU A 27 3.49 -15.69 24.77
C LEU A 27 4.58 -16.01 25.83
N ALA A 28 4.49 -15.48 27.05
CA ALA A 28 5.45 -15.75 28.13
C ALA A 28 5.60 -17.25 28.47
N VAL A 29 4.53 -18.03 28.24
CA VAL A 29 4.53 -19.50 28.44
C VAL A 29 5.32 -20.21 27.32
N SER A 30 5.28 -19.71 26.07
CA SER A 30 6.08 -20.28 24.98
C SER A 30 7.57 -19.96 25.13
N ILE A 31 7.89 -18.82 25.74
CA ILE A 31 9.26 -18.39 26.07
C ILE A 31 9.88 -19.34 27.09
N GLY A 32 9.12 -19.69 28.14
CA GLY A 32 9.57 -20.66 29.13
C GLY A 32 9.87 -22.04 28.54
N SER A 33 9.04 -22.49 27.60
CA SER A 33 9.25 -23.78 26.91
C SER A 33 10.43 -23.79 25.95
N GLN A 34 10.73 -22.67 25.29
CA GLN A 34 11.86 -22.57 24.36
C GLN A 34 13.20 -22.51 25.10
N ILE A 35 13.27 -21.73 26.17
CA ILE A 35 14.48 -21.61 27.00
C ILE A 35 14.74 -22.92 27.75
N ALA A 36 13.71 -23.53 28.34
CA ALA A 36 13.84 -24.83 29.00
C ALA A 36 14.18 -25.95 28.00
N GLY A 37 13.67 -25.89 26.77
CA GLY A 37 14.07 -26.78 25.67
C GLY A 37 15.55 -26.63 25.30
N ALA A 38 16.05 -25.39 25.18
CA ALA A 38 17.47 -25.11 24.90
C ALA A 38 18.41 -25.53 26.05
N LEU A 39 17.95 -25.41 27.30
CA LEU A 39 18.71 -25.77 28.50
C LEU A 39 18.54 -27.26 28.91
N GLY A 40 17.54 -27.95 28.36
CA GLY A 40 17.19 -29.32 28.74
C GLY A 40 16.59 -29.44 30.15
N THR A 41 15.92 -28.40 30.63
CA THR A 41 15.35 -28.34 31.99
C THR A 41 13.84 -28.49 31.97
N GLU A 42 13.22 -28.66 33.13
CA GLU A 42 11.76 -28.59 33.24
C GLU A 42 11.25 -27.19 32.87
N ASN A 43 10.04 -27.12 32.29
CA ASN A 43 9.35 -25.89 31.89
C ASN A 43 8.78 -25.12 33.10
N THR A 44 9.57 -24.95 34.16
CA THR A 44 9.20 -24.19 35.35
C THR A 44 10.17 -23.00 35.54
N PRO A 45 9.67 -21.84 35.99
CA PRO A 45 10.51 -20.66 36.24
C PRO A 45 11.68 -20.98 37.19
N GLU A 46 11.41 -21.79 38.20
CA GLU A 46 12.36 -22.17 39.24
C GLU A 46 13.49 -23.05 38.68
N ALA A 47 13.18 -24.04 37.84
CA ALA A 47 14.18 -24.94 37.25
C ALA A 47 15.08 -24.21 36.24
N VAL A 48 14.50 -23.35 35.40
CA VAL A 48 15.25 -22.54 34.43
C VAL A 48 16.16 -21.54 35.14
N ALA A 49 15.66 -20.86 36.17
CA ALA A 49 16.46 -19.92 36.96
C ALA A 49 17.58 -20.61 37.74
N ALA A 50 17.35 -21.83 38.25
CA ALA A 50 18.38 -22.63 38.90
C ALA A 50 19.46 -23.06 37.89
N ALA A 51 19.09 -23.50 36.69
CA ALA A 51 20.03 -23.86 35.64
C ALA A 51 20.89 -22.66 35.21
N LEU A 52 20.28 -21.49 35.01
CA LEU A 52 21.00 -20.25 34.68
C LEU A 52 21.97 -19.77 35.78
N LYS A 53 21.70 -20.08 37.05
CA LYS A 53 22.56 -19.69 38.18
C LYS A 53 23.66 -20.71 38.47
N ASN A 54 23.36 -22.00 38.31
CA ASN A 54 24.24 -23.07 38.75
C ASN A 54 25.14 -23.60 37.64
N ASP A 55 24.81 -23.36 36.37
CA ASP A 55 25.61 -23.83 35.23
C ASP A 55 26.18 -22.64 34.42
N PRO A 56 27.50 -22.39 34.47
CA PRO A 56 28.15 -21.40 33.62
C PRO A 56 27.97 -21.70 32.12
N ASN A 57 27.77 -22.97 31.74
CA ASN A 57 27.57 -23.41 30.37
C ASN A 57 26.14 -23.15 29.86
N ALA A 58 25.18 -22.89 30.76
CA ALA A 58 23.81 -22.51 30.39
C ALA A 58 23.78 -21.19 29.61
N ALA A 59 24.63 -20.23 29.97
CA ALA A 59 24.73 -18.96 29.28
C ALA A 59 25.25 -19.11 27.83
N LEU A 60 26.24 -19.99 27.62
CA LEU A 60 26.79 -20.28 26.29
C LEU A 60 25.76 -20.97 25.39
N LYS A 61 25.08 -22.02 25.89
CA LYS A 61 24.01 -22.70 25.14
C LYS A 61 22.88 -21.75 24.74
N LEU A 62 22.49 -20.86 25.65
CA LEU A 62 21.47 -19.86 25.38
C LEU A 62 21.92 -18.84 24.33
N GLN A 63 23.20 -18.48 24.32
CA GLN A 63 23.78 -17.60 23.31
C GLN A 63 23.85 -18.28 21.93
N GLU A 64 24.21 -19.57 21.87
CA GLU A 64 24.21 -20.37 20.64
C GLU A 64 22.81 -20.49 20.05
N TRP A 65 21.83 -20.88 20.87
CA TRP A 65 20.43 -20.91 20.47
C TRP A 65 19.94 -19.54 19.97
N ALA A 66 20.28 -18.47 20.69
CA ALA A 66 19.92 -17.11 20.28
C ALA A 66 20.59 -16.70 18.96
N HIS A 67 21.78 -17.22 18.66
CA HIS A 67 22.45 -16.95 17.39
C HIS A 67 21.75 -17.67 16.23
N GLU A 68 21.36 -18.93 16.41
CA GLU A 68 20.62 -19.73 15.43
C GLU A 68 19.24 -19.11 15.13
N GLU A 69 18.51 -18.70 16.18
CA GLU A 69 17.19 -18.11 16.05
C GLU A 69 17.22 -16.76 15.31
N ARG A 70 18.30 -15.97 15.47
CA ARG A 70 18.46 -14.69 14.75
C ARG A 70 18.45 -14.86 13.24
N GLU A 71 19.02 -15.95 12.74
CA GLU A 71 19.04 -16.21 11.30
C GLU A 71 17.63 -16.51 10.79
N GLN A 72 16.88 -17.33 11.53
CA GLN A 72 15.48 -17.61 11.22
C GLN A 72 14.62 -16.34 11.27
N ILE A 73 14.80 -15.49 12.28
CA ILE A 73 14.08 -14.21 12.40
C ILE A 73 14.40 -13.29 11.22
N ARG A 74 15.68 -13.19 10.84
CA ARG A 74 16.10 -12.37 9.69
C ARG A 74 15.44 -12.86 8.41
N ASN A 75 15.43 -14.17 8.19
CA ASN A 75 14.82 -14.77 7.00
C ASN A 75 13.30 -14.54 6.96
N ASN A 76 12.61 -14.73 8.09
CA ASN A 76 11.19 -14.42 8.20
C ASN A 76 10.89 -12.95 7.93
N HIS A 77 11.72 -12.03 8.44
CA HIS A 77 11.55 -10.60 8.20
C HIS A 77 11.73 -10.24 6.71
N VAL A 78 12.73 -10.82 6.04
CA VAL A 78 12.94 -10.64 4.60
C VAL A 78 11.74 -11.18 3.80
N GLN A 79 11.24 -12.36 4.14
CA GLN A 79 10.06 -12.93 3.49
C GLN A 79 8.81 -12.07 3.67
N LEU A 80 8.59 -11.53 4.87
CA LEU A 80 7.47 -10.62 5.12
C LEU A 80 7.59 -9.34 4.26
N GLN A 81 8.78 -8.76 4.19
CA GLN A 81 9.03 -7.60 3.33
C GLN A 81 8.82 -7.93 1.84
N GLU A 82 9.24 -9.10 1.38
CA GLU A 82 9.04 -9.56 0.01
C GLU A 82 7.55 -9.72 -0.32
N ILE A 83 6.77 -10.32 0.60
CA ILE A 83 5.31 -10.46 0.47
C ILE A 83 4.63 -9.09 0.42
N GLU A 84 5.04 -8.14 1.27
CA GLU A 84 4.51 -6.78 1.26
C GLU A 84 4.80 -6.08 -0.07
N LEU A 85 6.04 -6.19 -0.56
CA LEU A 85 6.47 -5.59 -1.80
C LEU A 85 5.78 -6.22 -3.02
N ASP A 86 5.56 -7.53 -3.03
CA ASP A 86 4.81 -8.21 -4.08
C ASP A 86 3.32 -7.85 -4.04
N ARG A 87 2.75 -7.67 -2.86
CA ARG A 87 1.39 -7.13 -2.71
C ARG A 87 1.28 -5.72 -3.30
N GLU A 88 2.24 -4.85 -3.02
CA GLU A 88 2.28 -3.51 -3.62
C GLU A 88 2.42 -3.56 -5.14
N LYS A 89 3.33 -4.40 -5.68
CA LYS A 89 3.47 -4.62 -7.12
C LYS A 89 2.16 -5.09 -7.75
N ALA A 90 1.47 -6.04 -7.14
CA ALA A 90 0.19 -6.55 -7.65
C ALA A 90 -0.88 -5.45 -7.70
N LEU A 91 -0.96 -4.60 -6.66
CA LEU A 91 -1.87 -3.46 -6.63
C LEU A 91 -1.53 -2.41 -7.69
N LEU A 92 -0.24 -2.13 -7.90
CA LEU A 92 0.22 -1.22 -8.94
C LEU A 92 -0.07 -1.79 -10.33
N PHE A 93 0.16 -3.07 -10.53
CA PHE A 93 -0.12 -3.77 -11.78
C PHE A 93 -1.61 -3.74 -12.11
N ASP A 94 -2.48 -4.03 -11.14
CA ASP A 94 -3.93 -3.98 -11.30
C ASP A 94 -4.43 -2.56 -11.65
N ARG A 95 -3.93 -1.53 -10.95
CA ARG A 95 -4.21 -0.13 -11.27
C ARG A 95 -3.70 0.28 -12.64
N GLN A 96 -2.53 -0.20 -13.03
CA GLN A 96 -1.95 0.07 -14.35
C GLN A 96 -2.75 -0.64 -15.45
N HIS A 97 -3.17 -1.88 -15.23
CA HIS A 97 -3.97 -2.66 -16.16
C HIS A 97 -5.37 -2.04 -16.37
N SER A 98 -6.01 -1.60 -15.29
CA SER A 98 -7.28 -0.85 -15.35
C SER A 98 -7.16 0.44 -16.16
N ARG A 99 -6.01 1.12 -16.13
CA ARG A 99 -5.74 2.33 -16.92
C ARG A 99 -5.43 2.04 -18.39
N VAL A 100 -5.03 0.83 -18.75
CA VAL A 100 -4.74 0.44 -20.14
C VAL A 100 -6.02 -0.02 -20.85
N GLN A 101 -6.89 -0.77 -20.17
CA GLN A 101 -8.16 -1.24 -20.72
C GLN A 101 -9.15 -0.09 -21.03
N HIS A 102 -9.05 1.05 -20.34
CA HIS A 102 -9.96 2.19 -20.54
C HIS A 102 -9.44 3.32 -21.45
N LYS A 103 -8.27 3.15 -22.10
CA LYS A 103 -7.66 4.21 -22.92
C LYS A 103 -8.42 4.51 -24.22
N ASP A 104 -8.97 3.49 -24.87
CA ASP A 104 -9.55 3.62 -26.21
C ASP A 104 -11.04 3.25 -26.24
N HIS A 105 -11.75 3.49 -25.14
CA HIS A 105 -13.20 3.35 -25.18
C HIS A 105 -13.82 4.51 -25.95
N TRP A 106 -14.67 4.18 -26.92
CA TRP A 106 -15.41 5.13 -27.76
C TRP A 106 -16.51 5.90 -26.99
N MET A 107 -16.82 5.49 -25.76
CA MET A 107 -17.91 6.03 -24.94
C MET A 107 -17.78 7.53 -24.64
N PRO A 108 -16.62 8.07 -24.21
CA PRO A 108 -16.48 9.52 -23.99
C PRO A 108 -16.67 10.32 -25.28
N ALA A 109 -16.16 9.82 -26.41
CA ALA A 109 -16.34 10.48 -27.72
C ALA A 109 -17.82 10.55 -28.12
N VAL A 110 -18.56 9.45 -28.02
CA VAL A 110 -19.99 9.43 -28.35
C VAL A 110 -20.81 10.31 -27.41
N LEU A 111 -20.54 10.30 -26.10
CA LEU A 111 -21.23 11.16 -25.14
C LEU A 111 -20.98 12.65 -25.44
N THR A 112 -19.73 13.04 -25.71
CA THR A 112 -19.41 14.44 -26.05
C THR A 112 -20.05 14.89 -27.37
N LEU A 113 -20.04 14.04 -28.40
CA LEU A 113 -20.71 14.33 -29.67
C LEU A 113 -22.23 14.43 -29.52
N ALA A 114 -22.83 13.54 -28.73
CA ALA A 114 -24.26 13.57 -28.43
C ALA A 114 -24.67 14.86 -27.69
N LEU A 115 -23.87 15.31 -26.72
CA LEU A 115 -24.11 16.59 -26.04
C LEU A 115 -23.99 17.79 -26.99
N LEU A 116 -22.95 17.82 -27.83
CA LEU A 116 -22.81 18.91 -28.83
C LEU A 116 -23.96 18.91 -29.86
N ALA A 117 -24.40 17.74 -30.31
CA ALA A 117 -25.53 17.60 -31.22
C ALA A 117 -26.83 18.11 -30.56
N MET A 118 -27.07 17.75 -29.29
CA MET A 118 -28.23 18.23 -28.55
C MET A 118 -28.19 19.75 -28.32
N LEU A 119 -27.02 20.34 -28.07
CA LEU A 119 -26.86 21.80 -28.02
C LEU A 119 -27.26 22.45 -29.35
N PHE A 120 -26.80 21.89 -30.48
CA PHE A 120 -27.14 22.40 -31.81
C PHE A 120 -28.65 22.29 -32.11
N VAL A 121 -29.26 21.16 -31.76
CA VAL A 121 -30.72 20.95 -31.89
C VAL A 121 -31.49 21.97 -31.05
N GLN A 122 -31.08 22.23 -29.81
CA GLN A 122 -31.70 23.25 -28.96
C GLN A 122 -31.58 24.64 -29.58
N MET A 123 -30.39 25.02 -30.08
CA MET A 123 -30.20 26.29 -30.79
C MET A 123 -31.12 26.40 -32.00
N MET A 124 -31.20 25.36 -32.84
CA MET A 124 -32.13 25.33 -33.98
C MET A 124 -33.59 25.44 -33.54
N MET A 125 -34.00 24.72 -32.50
CA MET A 125 -35.36 24.77 -31.97
C MET A 125 -35.76 26.18 -31.55
N LEU A 126 -34.85 26.95 -30.95
CA LEU A 126 -35.08 28.34 -30.55
C LEU A 126 -35.23 29.30 -31.75
N PHE A 127 -34.60 29.02 -32.89
CA PHE A 127 -34.72 29.86 -34.10
C PHE A 127 -36.02 29.58 -34.88
N PHE A 128 -36.55 28.36 -34.83
CA PHE A 128 -37.67 27.94 -35.69
C PHE A 128 -39.01 27.75 -34.96
N LEU A 129 -39.03 27.62 -33.62
CA LEU A 129 -40.28 27.47 -32.86
C LEU A 129 -40.57 28.71 -31.99
N PRO A 130 -41.78 29.29 -32.07
CA PRO A 130 -42.20 30.34 -31.14
C PRO A 130 -42.38 29.73 -29.74
N ILE A 131 -41.71 30.32 -28.75
CA ILE A 131 -41.79 29.85 -27.35
C ILE A 131 -43.06 30.42 -26.71
N PRO A 132 -44.00 29.58 -26.22
CA PRO A 132 -45.15 30.05 -25.44
C PRO A 132 -44.68 30.73 -24.15
N ALA A 133 -45.28 31.87 -23.81
CA ALA A 133 -44.89 32.65 -22.64
C ALA A 133 -44.95 31.85 -21.32
N ASP A 134 -45.92 30.94 -21.21
CA ASP A 134 -46.13 30.09 -20.03
C ASP A 134 -44.94 29.15 -19.73
N ASN A 135 -44.19 28.74 -20.76
CA ASN A 135 -43.11 27.77 -20.62
C ASN A 135 -41.72 28.39 -20.74
N ARG A 136 -41.63 29.70 -20.98
CA ARG A 136 -40.37 30.40 -21.29
C ARG A 136 -39.35 30.26 -20.17
N ASP A 137 -39.75 30.46 -18.93
CA ASP A 137 -38.85 30.41 -17.78
C ASP A 137 -38.30 29.00 -17.53
N LEU A 138 -39.15 27.98 -17.71
CA LEU A 138 -38.75 26.57 -17.62
C LEU A 138 -37.73 26.22 -18.71
N ILE A 139 -37.96 26.64 -19.95
CA ILE A 139 -37.06 26.41 -21.07
C ILE A 139 -35.71 27.11 -20.82
N VAL A 140 -35.72 28.39 -20.43
CA VAL A 140 -34.50 29.13 -20.12
C VAL A 140 -33.71 28.49 -18.98
N TYR A 141 -34.39 28.02 -17.92
CA TYR A 141 -33.74 27.30 -16.82
C TYR A 141 -33.09 25.98 -17.26
N LEU A 142 -33.79 25.19 -18.08
CA LEU A 142 -33.24 23.93 -18.60
C LEU A 142 -32.02 24.17 -19.49
N LEU A 143 -32.07 25.19 -20.37
CA LEU A 143 -30.94 25.56 -21.22
C LEU A 143 -29.76 26.06 -20.40
N GLY A 144 -30.02 26.88 -19.37
CA GLY A 144 -28.97 27.39 -18.49
C GLY A 144 -28.21 26.30 -17.74
N ASN A 145 -28.93 25.29 -17.24
CA ASN A 145 -28.33 24.14 -16.55
C ASN A 145 -27.66 23.13 -17.49
N TYR A 146 -27.91 23.21 -18.79
CA TYR A 146 -27.31 22.31 -19.77
C TYR A 146 -25.86 22.67 -20.11
N LEU A 147 -25.52 23.96 -20.17
CA LEU A 147 -24.18 24.45 -20.52
C LEU A 147 -23.03 23.88 -19.64
N PRO A 148 -23.18 23.71 -18.30
CA PRO A 148 -22.18 23.05 -17.47
C PRO A 148 -21.80 21.63 -17.92
N PHE A 149 -22.77 20.84 -18.41
CA PHE A 149 -22.50 19.49 -18.89
C PHE A 149 -21.66 19.49 -20.17
N VAL A 150 -21.93 20.42 -21.07
CA VAL A 150 -21.11 20.63 -22.29
C VAL A 150 -19.70 21.11 -21.91
N ALA A 151 -19.59 22.03 -20.95
CA ALA A 151 -18.30 22.53 -20.48
C ALA A 151 -17.45 21.41 -19.84
N ALA A 152 -18.07 20.55 -19.03
CA ALA A 152 -17.41 19.39 -18.43
C ALA A 152 -16.91 18.39 -19.49
N ALA A 153 -17.71 18.15 -20.55
CA ALA A 153 -17.33 17.31 -21.67
C ALA A 153 -16.10 17.87 -22.43
N VAL A 154 -16.05 19.18 -22.69
CA VAL A 154 -14.87 19.82 -23.31
C VAL A 154 -13.67 19.79 -22.36
N TYR A 155 -13.88 20.04 -21.08
CA TYR A 155 -12.82 20.01 -20.06
C TYR A 155 -12.15 18.64 -19.97
N TYR A 156 -12.91 17.54 -20.08
CA TYR A 156 -12.36 16.19 -20.14
C TYR A 156 -11.31 16.04 -21.25
N TRP A 157 -11.61 16.50 -22.47
CA TRP A 157 -10.67 16.44 -23.61
C TRP A 157 -9.46 17.37 -23.42
N VAL A 158 -9.67 18.59 -22.92
CA VAL A 158 -8.57 19.54 -22.63
C VAL A 158 -7.67 19.02 -21.49
N SER A 159 -8.23 18.34 -20.49
CA SER A 159 -7.46 17.76 -19.39
C SER A 159 -6.69 16.52 -19.84
N SER A 160 -7.32 15.61 -20.60
CA SER A 160 -6.68 14.39 -21.07
C SER A 160 -5.44 14.67 -21.94
N THR A 161 -5.46 15.74 -22.72
CA THR A 161 -4.32 16.19 -23.54
C THR A 161 -3.21 16.83 -22.70
N LYS A 162 -3.54 17.51 -21.60
CA LYS A 162 -2.55 18.03 -20.63
C LYS A 162 -1.85 16.89 -19.88
N ASP A 163 -2.61 15.92 -19.36
CA ASP A 163 -2.07 14.73 -18.68
C ASP A 163 -1.17 13.87 -19.60
N ALA A 164 -1.45 13.85 -20.91
CA ALA A 164 -0.59 13.18 -21.88
C ALA A 164 0.77 13.89 -22.01
N LYS A 165 0.77 15.23 -22.13
CA LYS A 165 1.99 16.04 -22.26
C LYS A 165 2.85 16.00 -21.00
N ASP A 166 2.24 16.07 -19.82
CA ASP A 166 2.98 16.03 -18.55
C ASP A 166 3.67 14.68 -18.34
N ARG A 167 3.04 13.56 -18.74
CA ARG A 167 3.67 12.23 -18.73
C ARG A 167 4.85 12.14 -19.69
N GLU A 168 4.74 12.66 -20.90
CA GLU A 168 5.84 12.68 -21.88
C GLU A 168 7.04 13.49 -21.36
N LYS A 169 6.79 14.63 -20.71
CA LYS A 169 7.83 15.45 -20.09
C LYS A 169 8.54 14.72 -18.94
N LEU A 170 7.79 14.00 -18.10
CA LEU A 170 8.39 13.19 -17.03
C LEU A 170 9.26 12.07 -17.60
N LEU A 171 8.77 11.33 -18.60
CA LEU A 171 9.51 10.23 -19.22
C LEU A 171 10.77 10.71 -19.96
N SER A 172 10.69 11.82 -20.68
CA SER A 172 11.84 12.41 -21.37
C SER A 172 12.85 13.06 -20.40
N GLY A 173 12.39 13.63 -19.29
CA GLY A 173 13.25 14.16 -18.22
C GLY A 173 13.98 13.05 -17.43
N THR A 174 13.32 11.93 -17.14
CA THR A 174 13.94 10.78 -16.46
C THR A 174 14.92 10.03 -17.36
N GLY A 175 14.65 9.94 -18.67
CA GLY A 175 15.56 9.35 -19.66
C GLY A 175 16.89 10.09 -19.82
N GLN A 176 16.93 11.41 -19.57
CA GLN A 176 18.18 12.18 -19.62
C GLN A 176 19.07 12.01 -18.40
N GLN A 177 18.53 11.60 -17.24
CA GLN A 177 19.34 11.35 -16.04
C GLN A 177 20.01 9.97 -16.03
N GLN A 178 19.43 8.97 -16.70
CA GLN A 178 20.04 7.62 -16.79
C GLN A 178 21.18 7.51 -17.83
N GLY A 179 21.26 8.43 -18.79
CA GLY A 179 22.35 8.49 -19.77
C GLY A 179 23.62 9.24 -19.30
N GLN A 180 23.60 9.83 -18.10
CA GLN A 180 24.72 10.57 -17.53
C GLN A 180 25.17 9.96 -16.20
N GLN A 181 25.48 8.67 -16.18
CA GLN A 181 26.44 8.15 -15.19
C GLN A 181 27.77 7.90 -15.89
N PRO A 182 28.74 8.83 -15.82
CA PRO A 182 30.10 8.53 -16.21
C PRO A 182 30.65 7.53 -15.20
N TRP A 183 30.90 6.31 -15.66
CA TRP A 183 31.70 5.32 -14.94
C TRP A 183 32.95 6.00 -14.37
N LYS A 184 33.03 6.07 -13.05
CA LYS A 184 34.26 6.36 -12.30
C LYS A 184 34.44 5.29 -11.25
#